data_AF-A0A7R9BCP4-F1
#
_entry.id   AF-A0A7R9BCP4-F1
#
_cell.length_a   1.000
_cell.length_b   1.000
_cell.length_c   1.000
_cell.angle_alpha   90.00
_cell.angle_beta   90.00
_cell.angle_gamma   90.00
#
_symmetry.space_group_name_H-M   'P 1'
#
loop_
_entity.id
_entity.type
_entity.pdbx_description
1 polymer ?
#
loop_
_entity_poly.entity_id
_entity_poly.type
_entity_poly.pdbx_seq_one_letter_code
_entity_poly.pdbx_strand_id
1 'polypeptide(L)'
;MSVIGGMPSQDSNRPELYEEVKLFRNAREREKYDNMADLYAVVNTLQNLEKAYIRDCVTPKEYTAACSRLLVQYKAAFKQVQGDEFPNITAFVKKYRV
;
A
#
# COMPACT_ATOMS: atom_id res chain seq x y z
N MET A 1 -50.96 -32.45 -9.58
CA MET A 1 -50.15 -32.33 -8.34
C MET A 1 -48.70 -32.50 -8.74
N SER A 2 -47.98 -31.40 -8.94
CA SER A 2 -46.52 -31.44 -9.21
C SER A 2 -45.84 -30.75 -8.05
N VAL A 3 -45.05 -31.52 -7.31
CA VAL A 3 -44.27 -31.12 -6.13
C VAL A 3 -43.26 -30.05 -6.52
N ILE A 4 -43.33 -28.92 -5.83
CA ILE A 4 -42.35 -27.83 -5.89
C ILE A 4 -41.08 -28.36 -5.20
N GLY A 5 -40.03 -28.60 -5.99
CA GLY A 5 -38.73 -28.97 -5.46
C GLY A 5 -38.15 -27.80 -4.65
N GLY A 6 -38.15 -27.93 -3.32
CA GLY A 6 -37.46 -26.99 -2.44
C GLY A 6 -35.96 -27.05 -2.72
N MET A 7 -35.38 -25.91 -3.09
CA MET A 7 -33.93 -25.74 -3.13
C MET A 7 -33.41 -25.87 -1.69
N PRO A 8 -32.35 -26.65 -1.42
CA PRO A 8 -31.74 -26.64 -0.10
C PRO A 8 -31.10 -25.28 0.10
N SER A 9 -31.59 -24.52 1.08
CA SER A 9 -30.93 -23.34 1.62
C SER A 9 -29.56 -23.80 2.12
N GLN A 10 -28.50 -23.51 1.37
CA GLN A 10 -27.16 -23.57 1.92
C GLN A 10 -27.05 -22.44 2.94
N ASP A 11 -27.43 -22.72 4.18
CA ASP A 11 -26.93 -21.99 5.34
C ASP A 11 -25.41 -22.11 5.30
N SER A 12 -24.84 -21.13 4.59
CA SER A 12 -23.42 -21.00 4.32
C SER A 12 -22.80 -20.52 5.61
N ASN A 13 -22.57 -21.43 6.54
CA ASN A 13 -21.76 -21.15 7.71
C ASN A 13 -20.34 -20.86 7.20
N ARG A 14 -19.99 -19.58 7.17
CA ARG A 14 -18.72 -19.03 6.68
C ARG A 14 -17.82 -18.67 7.87
N PRO A 15 -17.14 -19.65 8.48
CA PRO A 15 -16.37 -19.45 9.71
C PRO A 15 -15.29 -18.37 9.55
N GLU A 16 -14.78 -18.17 8.34
CA GLU A 16 -13.77 -17.15 8.03
C GLU A 16 -14.24 -15.71 8.28
N LEU A 17 -15.54 -15.47 8.40
CA LEU A 17 -16.10 -14.15 8.71
C LEU A 17 -16.10 -13.82 10.21
N TYR A 18 -15.92 -14.82 11.07
CA TYR A 18 -15.92 -14.64 12.54
C TYR A 18 -14.50 -14.52 13.11
N GLU A 19 -13.47 -14.66 12.29
CA GLU A 19 -12.07 -14.55 12.70
C GLU A 19 -11.43 -13.24 12.22
N GLU A 20 -10.64 -12.60 13.07
CA GLU A 20 -9.86 -11.43 12.69
C GLU A 20 -8.72 -11.81 11.73
N VAL A 21 -8.72 -11.20 10.54
CA VAL A 21 -7.65 -11.41 9.57
C VAL A 21 -6.42 -10.59 9.97
N LYS A 22 -5.32 -11.29 10.23
CA LYS A 22 -4.03 -10.66 10.53
C LYS A 22 -3.29 -10.31 9.24
N LEU A 23 -2.65 -9.14 9.23
CA LEU A 23 -1.82 -8.69 8.11
C LEU A 23 -0.59 -9.59 7.89
N PHE A 24 0.03 -10.05 8.98
CA PHE A 24 1.18 -10.95 8.97
C PHE A 24 1.01 -12.09 9.98
N ARG A 25 1.68 -13.21 9.73
CA ARG A 25 1.70 -14.39 10.62
C ARG A 25 3.09 -14.71 11.14
N ASN A 26 4.14 -14.09 10.59
CA ASN A 26 5.54 -14.29 11.00
C ASN A 26 6.36 -13.01 10.87
N ALA A 27 7.57 -13.02 11.46
CA ALA A 27 8.47 -11.86 11.49
C ALA A 27 8.89 -11.38 10.10
N ARG A 28 9.11 -12.30 9.15
CA ARG A 28 9.50 -11.98 7.77
C ARG A 28 8.38 -11.26 7.01
N GLU A 29 7.14 -11.72 7.16
CA GLU A 29 5.98 -11.03 6.59
C GLU A 29 5.80 -9.65 7.19
N ARG A 30 5.96 -9.52 8.52
CA ARG A 30 5.90 -8.22 9.19
C ARG A 30 6.92 -7.25 8.60
N GLU A 31 8.18 -7.65 8.48
CA GLU A 31 9.24 -6.84 7.87
C GLU A 31 8.90 -6.47 6.41
N LYS A 32 8.36 -7.41 5.64
CA LYS A 32 7.89 -7.11 4.27
C LYS A 32 6.84 -6.00 4.26
N TYR A 33 5.84 -6.06 5.14
CA TYR A 33 4.81 -5.03 5.24
C TYR A 33 5.34 -3.70 5.78
N ASP A 34 6.26 -3.73 6.74
CA ASP A 34 6.91 -2.53 7.28
C ASP A 34 7.69 -1.80 6.14
N ASN A 35 8.47 -2.53 5.34
CA ASN A 35 9.19 -1.95 4.20
C ASN A 35 8.23 -1.39 3.14
N MET A 36 7.11 -2.05 2.88
CA MET A 36 6.07 -1.55 1.96
C MET A 36 5.38 -0.31 2.52
N ALA A 37 5.12 -0.25 3.82
CA ALA A 37 4.54 0.91 4.48
C ALA A 37 5.48 2.12 4.42
N ASP A 38 6.78 1.92 4.63
CA ASP A 38 7.79 2.97 4.51
C ASP A 38 7.86 3.53 3.08
N LEU A 39 7.87 2.66 2.05
CA LEU A 39 7.83 3.10 0.66
C LEU A 39 6.55 3.90 0.37
N TYR A 40 5.39 3.42 0.81
CA TYR A 40 4.11 4.10 0.65
C TYR A 40 4.14 5.50 1.29
N ALA A 41 4.64 5.60 2.52
CA ALA A 41 4.75 6.86 3.25
C ALA A 41 5.65 7.87 2.52
N VAL A 42 6.81 7.43 2.02
CA VAL A 42 7.73 8.32 1.28
C VAL A 42 7.11 8.82 -0.02
N VAL A 43 6.43 7.95 -0.78
CA VAL A 43 5.77 8.34 -2.03
C VAL A 43 4.64 9.34 -1.77
N ASN A 44 3.79 9.08 -0.77
CA ASN A 44 2.72 10.02 -0.38
C ASN A 44 3.27 11.36 0.11
N THR A 45 4.40 11.33 0.82
CA THR A 45 5.05 12.55 1.30
C THR A 45 5.60 13.38 0.14
N LEU A 46 6.22 12.75 -0.86
CA LEU A 46 6.62 13.41 -2.10
C LEU A 46 5.43 14.06 -2.80
N GLN A 47 4.32 13.33 -2.96
CA GLN A 47 3.11 13.86 -3.59
C GLN A 47 2.53 15.08 -2.84
N ASN A 48 2.57 15.05 -1.50
CA ASN A 48 2.11 16.18 -0.69
C ASN A 48 3.07 17.37 -0.76
N LEU A 49 4.40 17.12 -0.82
CA LEU A 49 5.40 18.17 -1.02
C LEU A 49 5.20 18.87 -2.37
N GLU A 50 4.96 18.11 -3.45
CA GLU A 50 4.65 18.67 -4.78
C GLU A 50 3.41 19.57 -4.73
N LYS A 51 2.33 19.08 -4.13
CA LYS A 51 1.10 19.87 -3.97
C LYS A 51 1.31 21.13 -3.14
N ALA A 52 2.17 21.09 -2.11
CA ALA A 52 2.47 22.25 -1.29
C ALA A 52 3.30 23.29 -2.06
N TYR A 53 4.26 22.83 -2.88
CA TYR A 53 5.05 23.71 -3.74
C TYR A 53 4.19 24.39 -4.80
N ILE A 54 3.29 23.65 -5.48
CA ILE A 54 2.33 24.22 -6.46
C ILE A 54 1.39 25.27 -5.84
N ARG A 55 1.11 25.17 -4.54
CA ARG A 55 0.27 26.13 -3.80
C ARG A 55 1.06 27.25 -3.14
N ASP A 56 2.34 27.43 -3.53
CA ASP A 56 3.24 28.44 -2.97
C ASP A 56 3.38 28.38 -1.43
N CYS A 57 3.14 27.21 -0.83
CA CYS A 57 3.22 27.01 0.62
C CYS A 57 4.65 26.73 1.12
N VAL A 58 5.59 26.48 0.19
CA VAL A 58 6.98 26.10 0.46
C VAL A 58 7.89 26.86 -0.48
N THR A 59 8.97 27.44 0.03
CA THR A 59 9.90 28.18 -0.83
C THR A 59 10.69 27.24 -1.75
N PRO A 60 11.22 27.71 -2.89
CA PRO A 60 12.05 26.87 -3.77
C PRO A 60 13.24 26.22 -3.05
N LYS A 61 13.89 26.95 -2.13
CA LYS A 61 15.03 26.45 -1.37
C LYS A 61 14.63 25.30 -0.44
N GLU A 62 13.52 25.43 0.27
CA GLU A 62 13.00 24.38 1.17
C GLU A 62 12.52 23.17 0.38
N TYR A 63 11.81 23.39 -0.73
CA TYR A 63 11.37 22.34 -1.63
C TYR A 63 12.55 21.53 -2.16
N THR A 64 13.58 22.17 -2.71
CA THR A 64 14.75 21.47 -3.26
C THR A 64 15.47 20.64 -2.20
N ALA A 65 15.64 21.18 -0.99
CA ALA A 65 16.27 20.46 0.11
C ALA A 65 15.42 19.27 0.60
N ALA A 66 14.11 19.45 0.75
CA ALA A 66 13.20 18.39 1.18
C ALA A 66 13.06 17.29 0.11
N CYS A 67 12.83 17.67 -1.15
CA CYS A 67 12.68 16.77 -2.28
C CYS A 67 13.94 15.92 -2.47
N SER A 68 15.14 16.52 -2.41
CA SER A 68 16.40 15.78 -2.51
C SER A 68 16.55 14.70 -1.43
N ARG A 69 16.19 15.00 -0.18
CA ARG A 69 16.22 14.03 0.92
C ARG A 69 15.20 12.90 0.70
N LEU A 70 13.96 13.25 0.33
CA LEU A 70 12.91 12.28 0.07
C LEU A 70 13.24 11.36 -1.11
N LEU A 71 13.89 11.86 -2.16
CA LEU A 71 14.32 11.04 -3.30
C LEU A 71 15.41 10.03 -2.91
N VAL A 72 16.31 10.38 -1.99
CA VAL A 72 17.29 9.42 -1.44
C VAL A 72 16.59 8.35 -0.62
N GLN A 73 15.67 8.74 0.27
CA GLN A 73 14.86 7.80 1.06
C GLN A 73 14.01 6.89 0.18
N TYR A 74 13.39 7.44 -0.87
CA TYR A 74 12.62 6.69 -1.85
C TYR A 74 13.45 5.60 -2.51
N LYS A 75 14.67 5.93 -2.98
CA LYS A 75 15.55 4.93 -3.62
C LYS A 75 15.91 3.80 -2.66
N ALA A 76 16.18 4.13 -1.39
CA ALA A 76 16.49 3.14 -0.38
C ALA A 76 15.28 2.25 -0.03
N ALA A 77 14.11 2.85 0.20
CA ALA A 77 12.86 2.15 0.51
C ALA A 77 12.42 1.27 -0.68
N PHE A 78 12.50 1.78 -1.91
CA PHE A 78 12.14 1.01 -3.10
C PHE A 78 13.06 -0.20 -3.27
N LYS A 79 14.36 -0.08 -2.98
CA LYS A 79 15.30 -1.22 -3.03
C LYS A 79 14.92 -2.35 -2.05
N GLN A 80 14.31 -2.03 -0.92
CA GLN A 80 13.86 -3.04 0.05
C GLN A 80 12.57 -3.74 -0.38
N VAL A 81 11.74 -3.07 -1.18
CA VAL A 81 10.45 -3.60 -1.69
C VAL A 81 10.58 -4.24 -3.07
N GLN A 82 11.62 -3.88 -3.83
CA GLN A 82 11.83 -4.33 -5.20
C GLN A 82 11.99 -5.86 -5.25
N GLY A 83 11.24 -6.48 -6.15
CA GLY A 83 11.27 -7.91 -6.39
C GLY A 83 10.25 -8.29 -7.46
N ASP A 84 9.97 -9.60 -7.61
CA ASP A 84 9.09 -10.12 -8.66
C ASP A 84 7.67 -9.53 -8.58
N GLU A 85 7.16 -9.28 -7.36
CA GLU A 85 5.84 -8.68 -7.15
C GLU A 85 5.80 -7.18 -7.51
N PHE A 86 6.91 -6.46 -7.30
CA PHE A 86 7.03 -5.03 -7.53
C PHE A 86 8.32 -4.71 -8.29
N PRO A 87 8.37 -4.98 -9.61
CA PRO A 87 9.57 -4.75 -10.41
C PRO A 87 9.87 -3.25 -10.60
N ASN A 88 8.82 -2.42 -10.56
CA ASN A 88 8.89 -0.97 -10.68
C ASN A 88 7.88 -0.30 -9.75
N ILE A 89 8.09 0.99 -9.49
CA ILE A 89 7.21 1.78 -8.61
C ILE A 89 5.78 1.89 -9.12
N THR A 90 5.59 1.91 -10.45
CA THR A 90 4.25 1.98 -11.07
C THR A 90 3.40 0.77 -10.69
N ALA A 91 3.99 -0.43 -10.61
CA ALA A 91 3.30 -1.63 -10.15
C ALA A 91 2.85 -1.50 -8.68
N PHE A 92 3.71 -0.94 -7.82
CA PHE A 92 3.40 -0.71 -6.41
C PHE A 92 2.26 0.31 -6.22
N VAL A 93 2.38 1.48 -6.87
CA VAL A 93 1.38 2.56 -6.82
C VAL A 93 0.03 2.08 -7.34
N LYS A 94 0.00 1.32 -8.45
CA LYS A 94 -1.23 0.75 -9.01
C LYS A 94 -1.90 -0.22 -8.03
N LYS A 95 -1.12 -1.05 -7.33
CA LYS A 95 -1.66 -2.03 -6.38
C LYS A 95 -2.26 -1.38 -5.14
N TYR A 96 -1.57 -0.38 -4.57
CA TYR A 96 -1.98 0.27 -3.33
C TYR A 96 -2.78 1.57 -3.54
N ARG A 97 -3.11 1.90 -4.79
CA ARG A 97 -3.90 3.09 -5.18
C ARG A 97 -3.36 4.38 -4.55
N VAL A 98 -2.05 4.57 -4.68
CA VAL A 98 -1.37 5.85 -4.34
C VAL A 98 -1.72 6.90 -5.39
#